data_AF-A0A354WCI0-F1
#
_entry.id   AF-A0A354WCI0-F1
#
_cell.length_a   1.000
_cell.length_b   1.000
_cell.length_c   1.000
_cell.angle_alpha   90.00
_cell.angle_beta   90.00
_cell.angle_gamma   90.00
#
_symmetry.space_group_name_H-M   'P 1'
#
loop_
_entity.id
_entity.type
_entity.pdbx_description
1 polymer ?
#
loop_
_entity_poly.entity_id
_entity_poly.type
_entity_poly.pdbx_seq_one_letter_code
_entity_poly.pdbx_strand_id
1 'polypeptide(L)'
;MKKRFPECENTSSNKLIPLAENKSKLVIENPNQFRVCVIEVDGCAIKEGLRCDYLVIPDQQDIKKVIEIYIELKGSKILHAIEQLEATMKKLSDDPAKQEKVCIIISTRCPLAGNDIQNFKKDFIKKYNAKLEVKNMTYTYRLS
;
A
#
# COMPACT_ATOMS: atom_id res chain seq x y z
N MET A 1 11.27 -9.67 -12.14
CA MET A 1 11.23 -8.20 -12.38
C MET A 1 12.63 -7.58 -12.50
N LYS A 2 12.82 -6.60 -13.40
CA LYS A 2 13.94 -5.63 -13.31
C LYS A 2 13.63 -4.67 -12.15
N LYS A 3 14.64 -4.26 -11.38
CA LYS A 3 14.42 -3.31 -10.29
C LYS A 3 14.07 -1.92 -10.83
N ARG A 4 13.00 -1.29 -10.32
CA ARG A 4 12.58 0.08 -10.66
C ARG A 4 13.27 1.11 -9.75
N PHE A 5 13.52 0.72 -8.49
CA PHE A 5 14.23 1.49 -7.46
C PHE A 5 15.31 0.59 -6.81
N PRO A 6 16.51 0.48 -7.42
CA PRO A 6 17.49 -0.55 -7.06
C PRO A 6 17.86 -0.64 -5.58
N GLU A 7 17.93 0.51 -4.92
CA GLU A 7 18.34 0.68 -3.51
C GLU A 7 17.16 0.64 -2.53
N CYS A 8 15.92 0.77 -3.01
CA CYS A 8 14.71 0.82 -2.18
C CYS A 8 13.90 -0.48 -2.24
N GLU A 9 14.29 -1.39 -3.12
CA GLU A 9 13.57 -2.63 -3.42
C GLU A 9 14.20 -3.84 -2.75
N ASN A 10 13.38 -4.50 -1.93
CA ASN A 10 13.64 -5.83 -1.41
C ASN A 10 12.66 -6.85 -2.02
N THR A 11 13.16 -7.99 -2.45
CA THR A 11 12.32 -9.07 -3.00
C THR A 11 12.22 -10.19 -1.98
N SER A 12 11.01 -10.72 -1.77
CA SER A 12 10.76 -11.85 -0.89
C SER A 12 9.72 -12.80 -1.48
N SER A 13 9.90 -14.10 -1.24
CA SER A 13 8.91 -15.15 -1.48
C SER A 13 8.45 -15.81 -0.18
N ASN A 14 8.70 -15.15 0.96
CA ASN A 14 8.33 -15.67 2.27
C ASN A 14 6.80 -15.73 2.41
N LYS A 15 6.31 -16.72 3.15
CA LYS A 15 4.88 -16.89 3.44
C LYS A 15 4.28 -15.70 4.20
N LEU A 16 5.09 -15.01 4.99
CA LEU A 16 4.70 -13.83 5.76
C LEU A 16 5.75 -12.74 5.52
N ILE A 17 5.29 -11.58 5.06
CA ILE A 17 6.14 -10.41 4.83
C ILE A 17 5.64 -9.30 5.76
N PRO A 18 6.26 -9.12 6.95
CA PRO A 18 5.85 -8.09 7.89
C PRO A 18 6.37 -6.72 7.45
N LEU A 19 5.51 -5.72 7.56
CA LEU A 19 5.79 -4.30 7.35
C LEU A 19 5.33 -3.57 8.61
N ALA A 20 6.21 -2.80 9.23
CA ALA A 20 5.92 -2.20 10.53
C ALA A 20 6.58 -0.84 10.67
N GLU A 21 5.84 0.06 11.31
CA GLU A 21 6.35 1.35 11.75
C GLU A 21 5.76 1.63 13.14
N ASN A 22 6.65 1.89 14.10
CA ASN A 22 6.25 2.15 15.49
C ASN A 22 5.33 1.05 16.06
N LYS A 23 4.05 1.38 16.29
CA LYS A 23 3.01 0.49 16.85
C LYS A 23 2.10 -0.14 15.79
N SER A 24 2.21 0.31 14.54
CA SER A 24 1.36 -0.15 13.44
C SER A 24 2.08 -1.24 12.66
N LYS A 25 1.39 -2.35 12.40
CA LYS A 25 1.95 -3.50 11.68
C LYS A 25 0.98 -4.03 10.64
N LEU A 26 1.48 -4.24 9.44
CA LEU A 26 0.84 -4.99 8.39
C LEU A 26 1.63 -6.27 8.11
N VAL A 27 0.95 -7.37 7.80
CA VAL A 27 1.59 -8.57 7.27
C VAL A 27 0.96 -8.91 5.94
N ILE A 28 1.79 -9.01 4.89
CA ILE A 28 1.35 -9.64 3.63
C ILE A 28 1.48 -11.15 3.83
N GLU A 29 0.34 -11.84 3.87
CA GLU A 29 0.28 -13.30 3.84
C GLU A 29 0.37 -13.74 2.38
N ASN A 30 1.44 -14.42 2.02
CA ASN A 30 1.76 -14.89 0.67
C ASN A 30 1.81 -16.43 0.67
N PRO A 31 0.65 -17.10 0.76
CA PRO A 31 0.58 -18.55 0.97
C PRO A 31 1.20 -19.34 -0.19
N ASN A 32 1.13 -18.78 -1.40
CA ASN A 32 1.64 -19.37 -2.62
C ASN A 32 3.12 -19.06 -2.87
N GLN A 33 3.76 -18.30 -1.96
CA GLN A 33 5.18 -17.93 -2.06
C GLN A 33 5.55 -17.23 -3.37
N PHE A 34 4.62 -16.44 -3.91
CA PHE A 34 4.87 -15.60 -5.07
C PHE A 34 6.08 -14.71 -4.83
N ARG A 35 6.85 -14.41 -5.87
CA ARG A 35 7.90 -13.41 -5.76
C ARG A 35 7.24 -12.05 -5.55
N VAL A 36 7.55 -11.38 -4.45
CA VAL A 36 6.98 -10.07 -4.09
C VAL A 36 8.09 -9.05 -3.97
N CYS A 37 7.92 -7.91 -4.64
CA CYS A 37 8.77 -6.74 -4.49
C CYS A 37 8.16 -5.80 -3.45
N VAL A 38 8.92 -5.49 -2.40
CA VAL A 38 8.59 -4.48 -1.41
C VAL A 38 9.50 -3.28 -1.65
N ILE A 39 8.89 -2.13 -1.85
CA ILE A 39 9.55 -0.84 -2.05
C ILE A 39 9.32 0.00 -0.79
N GLU A 40 10.41 0.41 -0.15
CA GLU A 40 10.38 1.50 0.82
C GLU A 40 10.18 2.83 0.08
N VAL A 41 9.08 3.51 0.37
CA VAL A 41 8.70 4.73 -0.35
C VAL A 41 9.15 5.96 0.43
N ASP A 42 8.81 6.07 1.71
CA ASP A 42 9.20 7.22 2.54
C ASP A 42 10.73 7.24 2.75
N GLY A 43 11.36 8.32 2.28
CA GLY A 43 12.79 8.55 2.48
C GLY A 43 13.69 7.78 1.51
N CYS A 44 13.13 6.87 0.70
CA CYS A 44 13.88 6.13 -0.32
C CYS A 44 13.35 6.40 -1.74
N ALA A 45 12.26 5.76 -2.18
CA ALA A 45 11.76 5.94 -3.54
C ALA A 45 11.22 7.35 -3.78
N ILE A 46 10.65 8.00 -2.74
CA ILE A 46 10.28 9.41 -2.74
C ILE A 46 10.96 10.09 -1.56
N LYS A 47 11.84 11.06 -1.83
CA LYS A 47 12.59 11.77 -0.79
C LYS A 47 11.83 12.97 -0.20
N GLU A 48 10.97 13.61 -1.00
CA GLU A 48 10.28 14.85 -0.61
C GLU A 48 8.80 14.88 -0.99
N GLY A 49 8.04 15.68 -0.23
CA GLY A 49 6.59 15.82 -0.35
C GLY A 49 5.79 14.67 0.24
N LEU A 50 4.48 14.70 -0.01
CA LEU A 50 3.55 13.65 0.44
C LEU A 50 3.86 12.31 -0.22
N ARG A 51 3.89 11.26 0.61
CA ARG A 51 4.23 9.89 0.24
C ARG A 51 3.82 8.91 1.34
N CYS A 52 3.51 7.67 0.96
CA CYS A 52 3.27 6.60 1.93
C CYS A 52 4.55 5.84 2.27
N ASP A 53 4.44 4.88 3.18
CA ASP A 53 5.62 4.18 3.72
C ASP A 53 6.10 3.08 2.78
N TYR A 54 5.17 2.29 2.22
CA TYR A 54 5.51 1.15 1.37
C TYR A 54 4.65 1.06 0.11
N LEU A 55 5.26 0.49 -0.94
CA LEU A 55 4.59 -0.04 -2.12
C LEU A 55 4.98 -1.50 -2.30
N VAL A 56 4.00 -2.39 -2.43
CA VAL A 56 4.20 -3.82 -2.63
C VAL A 56 3.64 -4.23 -3.99
N ILE A 57 4.46 -4.93 -4.79
CA ILE A 57 4.13 -5.39 -6.14
C ILE A 57 4.51 -6.87 -6.25
N PRO A 58 3.53 -7.78 -6.37
CA PRO A 58 3.78 -9.18 -6.73
C PRO A 58 4.31 -9.30 -8.18
N ASP A 59 5.20 -10.26 -8.44
CA ASP A 59 5.74 -10.52 -9.77
C ASP A 59 4.63 -11.06 -10.69
N GLN A 60 4.49 -10.42 -11.85
CA GLN A 60 3.42 -10.65 -12.81
C GLN A 60 3.46 -12.05 -13.45
N GLN A 61 4.61 -12.73 -13.42
CA GLN A 61 4.72 -14.10 -13.92
C GLN A 61 4.04 -15.11 -12.98
N ASP A 62 3.99 -14.79 -11.69
CA ASP A 62 3.47 -15.69 -10.65
C ASP A 62 1.97 -15.47 -10.40
N ILE A 63 1.43 -14.32 -10.80
CA ILE A 63 0.05 -13.93 -10.55
C ILE A 63 -0.67 -13.49 -11.84
N LYS A 64 -1.92 -13.91 -12.03
CA LYS A 64 -2.70 -13.61 -13.25
C LYS A 64 -2.97 -12.12 -13.46
N LYS A 65 -2.91 -11.32 -12.40
CA LYS A 65 -3.16 -9.87 -12.44
C LYS A 65 -2.15 -9.14 -11.59
N VAL A 66 -1.57 -8.10 -12.19
CA VAL A 66 -0.70 -7.15 -11.52
C VAL A 66 -1.55 -6.29 -10.60
N ILE A 67 -1.18 -6.20 -9.34
CA ILE A 67 -1.81 -5.31 -8.37
C ILE A 67 -0.73 -4.50 -7.67
N GLU A 68 -0.97 -3.20 -7.51
CA GLU A 68 -0.12 -2.33 -6.70
C GLU A 68 -0.75 -2.17 -5.32
N ILE A 69 0.02 -2.48 -4.27
CA ILE A 69 -0.48 -2.38 -2.90
C ILE A 69 0.27 -1.26 -2.18
N TYR A 70 -0.41 -0.14 -1.95
CA TYR A 70 0.13 1.04 -1.26
C TYR A 70 -0.25 0.99 0.21
N ILE A 71 0.73 1.21 1.09
CA ILE A 71 0.56 1.01 2.53
C ILE A 71 1.04 2.24 3.28
N GLU A 72 0.18 2.71 4.16
CA GLU A 72 0.45 3.80 5.10
C GLU A 72 0.22 3.30 6.53
N LEU A 73 1.24 3.41 7.37
CA LEU A 73 1.26 3.07 8.78
C LEU A 73 1.30 4.38 9.58
N LYS A 74 0.23 4.69 10.32
CA LYS A 74 0.18 5.93 11.11
C LYS A 74 -0.42 5.77 12.50
N GLY A 75 -0.26 6.83 13.29
CA GLY A 75 -0.98 7.02 14.54
C GLY A 75 -2.47 7.26 14.30
N SER A 76 -2.87 8.53 14.11
CA SER A 76 -4.29 8.94 14.10
C SER A 76 -4.71 9.83 12.92
N LYS A 77 -3.77 10.33 12.10
CA LYS A 77 -4.05 11.32 11.05
C LYS A 77 -4.49 10.67 9.73
N ILE A 78 -5.74 10.20 9.68
CA ILE A 78 -6.28 9.46 8.51
C ILE A 78 -6.39 10.32 7.24
N LEU A 79 -6.81 11.58 7.33
CA LEU A 79 -6.91 12.45 6.16
C LEU A 79 -5.54 12.66 5.49
N HIS A 80 -4.50 12.84 6.29
CA HIS A 80 -3.14 12.95 5.78
C HIS A 80 -2.65 11.66 5.13
N ALA A 81 -2.98 10.50 5.73
CA ALA A 81 -2.71 9.19 5.16
C ALA A 81 -3.38 9.02 3.77
N ILE A 82 -4.61 9.53 3.61
CA ILE A 82 -5.30 9.55 2.31
C ILE A 82 -4.52 10.41 1.30
N GLU A 83 -4.12 11.62 1.67
CA GLU A 83 -3.33 12.52 0.81
C GLU A 83 -1.99 11.90 0.39
N GLN A 84 -1.31 11.20 1.29
CA GLN A 84 -0.06 10.50 1.03
C GLN A 84 -0.23 9.35 0.04
N LEU A 85 -1.28 8.54 0.19
CA LEU A 85 -1.60 7.47 -0.76
C LEU A 85 -1.90 8.05 -2.15
N GLU A 86 -2.72 9.10 -2.24
CA GLU A 86 -3.03 9.76 -3.51
C GLU A 86 -1.77 10.33 -4.19
N ALA A 87 -0.92 11.01 -3.42
CA ALA A 87 0.32 11.58 -3.94
C ALA A 87 1.29 10.51 -4.43
N THR A 88 1.37 9.37 -3.72
CA THR A 88 2.24 8.25 -4.11
C THR A 88 1.74 7.58 -5.37
N MET A 89 0.43 7.26 -5.47
CA MET A 89 -0.15 6.65 -6.66
C MET A 89 0.08 7.51 -7.91
N LYS A 90 -0.07 8.83 -7.80
CA LYS A 90 0.18 9.76 -8.92
C LYS A 90 1.64 9.77 -9.39
N LYS A 91 2.59 9.47 -8.51
CA LYS A 91 4.03 9.49 -8.80
C LYS A 91 4.56 8.13 -9.25
N LEU A 92 4.11 7.05 -8.62
CA LEU A 92 4.73 5.72 -8.73
C LEU A 92 3.91 4.70 -9.49
N SER A 93 2.59 4.89 -9.62
CA SER A 93 1.77 3.91 -10.34
C SER A 93 2.18 3.83 -11.81
N ASP A 94 2.12 2.63 -12.38
CA ASP A 94 2.31 2.44 -13.82
C ASP A 94 1.18 3.13 -14.62
N ASP A 95 -0.06 3.06 -14.11
CA ASP A 95 -1.19 3.85 -14.59
C ASP A 95 -2.08 4.27 -13.41
N PRO A 96 -2.00 5.54 -12.96
CA PRO A 96 -2.75 6.02 -11.81
C PRO A 96 -4.26 5.79 -11.89
N ALA A 97 -4.87 5.79 -13.09
CA ALA A 97 -6.31 5.66 -13.27
C ALA A 97 -6.78 4.23 -13.53
N LYS A 98 -5.97 3.41 -14.23
CA LYS A 98 -6.40 2.09 -14.72
C LYS A 98 -5.77 0.91 -13.99
N GLN A 99 -4.52 1.03 -13.53
CA GLN A 99 -3.85 -0.07 -12.82
C GLN A 99 -4.68 -0.44 -11.59
N GLU A 100 -4.92 -1.73 -11.35
CA GLU A 100 -5.63 -2.18 -10.16
C GLU A 100 -4.77 -1.96 -8.91
N LYS A 101 -5.36 -1.37 -7.87
CA LYS A 101 -4.64 -1.01 -6.64
C LYS A 101 -5.40 -1.40 -5.39
N VAL A 102 -4.65 -1.67 -4.34
CA VAL A 102 -5.16 -1.74 -2.96
C VAL A 102 -4.40 -0.73 -2.13
N CYS A 103 -5.12 0.11 -1.41
CA CYS A 103 -4.58 1.11 -0.50
C CYS A 103 -4.94 0.72 0.92
N ILE A 104 -3.96 0.60 1.80
CA ILE A 104 -4.18 0.14 3.18
C ILE A 104 -3.61 1.17 4.15
N ILE A 105 -4.48 1.70 5.01
CA ILE A 105 -4.09 2.57 6.12
C ILE A 105 -4.19 1.76 7.41
N ILE A 106 -3.08 1.59 8.12
CA ILE A 106 -3.06 1.05 9.47
C ILE A 106 -2.96 2.21 10.45
N SER A 107 -3.96 2.35 11.31
CA SER A 107 -4.03 3.42 12.30
C SER A 107 -4.19 2.89 13.71
N THR A 108 -3.62 3.56 14.69
CA THR A 108 -3.92 3.25 16.11
C THR A 108 -5.28 3.80 16.55
N ARG A 109 -5.75 4.87 15.90
CA ARG A 109 -7.07 5.48 16.12
C ARG A 109 -7.66 5.95 14.79
N CYS A 110 -8.97 5.72 14.61
CA CYS A 110 -9.71 6.25 13.48
C CYS A 110 -10.71 7.32 13.97
N PRO A 111 -10.40 8.62 13.81
CA PRO A 111 -11.26 9.71 14.26
C PRO A 111 -12.37 10.06 13.27
N LEU A 112 -12.40 9.45 12.08
CA LEU A 112 -13.38 9.76 11.03
C LEU A 112 -14.70 9.02 11.25
N ALA A 113 -15.81 9.66 10.84
CA ALA A 113 -17.09 8.99 10.82
C ALA A 113 -17.13 7.91 9.74
N GLY A 114 -17.98 6.89 9.95
CA GLY A 114 -18.12 5.79 8.99
C GLY A 114 -18.52 6.24 7.57
N ASN A 115 -19.30 7.32 7.46
CA ASN A 115 -19.73 7.87 6.17
C ASN A 115 -18.57 8.52 5.40
N ASP A 116 -17.64 9.19 6.08
CA ASP A 116 -16.47 9.82 5.44
C ASP A 116 -15.59 8.75 4.79
N ILE A 117 -15.31 7.66 5.52
CA ILE A 117 -14.52 6.53 5.02
C ILE A 117 -15.20 5.88 3.80
N GLN A 118 -16.53 5.77 3.80
CA GLN A 118 -17.26 5.24 2.66
C GLN A 118 -17.15 6.15 1.43
N ASN A 119 -17.18 7.47 1.61
CA ASN A 119 -16.99 8.42 0.52
C ASN A 119 -15.58 8.32 -0.06
N PHE A 120 -14.54 8.26 0.79
CA PHE A 120 -13.17 8.04 0.33
C PHE A 120 -13.00 6.73 -0.43
N LYS A 121 -13.62 5.63 0.04
CA LYS A 121 -13.60 4.34 -0.69
C LYS A 121 -14.19 4.47 -2.09
N LYS A 122 -15.34 5.14 -2.23
CA LYS A 122 -15.99 5.36 -3.55
C LYS A 122 -15.11 6.22 -4.45
N ASP A 123 -14.52 7.27 -3.90
CA ASP A 123 -13.63 8.17 -4.63
C ASP A 123 -12.37 7.47 -5.13
N PHE A 124 -11.74 6.63 -4.30
CA PHE A 124 -10.55 5.87 -4.68
C PHE A 124 -10.83 4.88 -5.81
N ILE A 125 -11.97 4.20 -5.77
CA ILE A 125 -12.40 3.30 -6.85
C ILE A 125 -12.59 4.10 -8.14
N LYS A 126 -13.32 5.22 -8.08
CA LYS A 126 -13.66 6.03 -9.25
C LYS A 126 -12.44 6.71 -9.88
N LYS A 127 -11.53 7.25 -9.07
CA LYS A 127 -10.41 8.09 -9.53
C LYS A 127 -9.17 7.28 -9.86
N TYR A 128 -8.93 6.17 -9.14
CA TYR A 128 -7.64 5.49 -9.14
C TYR A 128 -7.71 3.98 -9.39
N ASN A 129 -8.91 3.41 -9.62
CA ASN A 129 -9.14 1.97 -9.64
C ASN A 129 -8.55 1.28 -8.38
N ALA A 130 -8.72 1.95 -7.23
CA ALA A 130 -8.08 1.58 -5.97
C ALA A 130 -9.12 1.18 -4.90
N LYS A 131 -8.94 0.02 -4.28
CA LYS A 131 -9.71 -0.36 -3.08
C LYS A 131 -9.02 0.20 -1.84
N LEU A 132 -9.72 1.07 -1.10
CA LEU A 132 -9.22 1.61 0.17
C LEU A 132 -9.66 0.79 1.38
N GLU A 133 -8.72 0.39 2.22
CA GLU A 133 -8.93 -0.28 3.50
C GLU A 133 -8.31 0.51 4.64
N VAL A 134 -9.10 0.79 5.69
CA VAL A 134 -8.61 1.41 6.93
C VAL A 134 -8.75 0.39 8.05
N LYS A 135 -7.65 0.07 8.73
CA LYS A 135 -7.58 -0.97 9.76
C LYS A 135 -6.92 -0.42 11.02
N ASN A 136 -7.10 -1.13 12.13
CA ASN A 136 -6.60 -0.73 13.43
C ASN A 136 -5.40 -1.58 13.87
N MET A 137 -4.29 -0.92 14.23
CA MET A 137 -3.05 -1.45 14.81
C MET A 137 -2.35 -2.57 14.04
N THR A 138 -2.99 -3.73 13.87
CA THR A 138 -2.46 -4.92 13.21
C THR A 138 -3.41 -5.41 12.14
N TYR A 139 -2.90 -5.71 10.96
CA TYR A 139 -3.69 -6.29 9.87
C TYR A 139 -2.89 -7.28 9.05
N THR A 140 -3.53 -8.38 8.66
CA THR A 140 -2.99 -9.34 7.70
C THR A 140 -3.75 -9.21 6.39
N TYR A 141 -3.04 -8.85 5.34
CA TYR A 141 -3.56 -8.82 3.98
C TYR A 141 -3.14 -10.10 3.26
N ARG A 142 -4.11 -10.91 2.85
CA ARG A 142 -3.85 -12.16 2.13
C ARG A 142 -3.72 -11.90 0.64
N LEU A 143 -2.55 -12.20 0.11
CA LEU A 143 -2.27 -12.19 -1.31
C LEU A 143 -2.85 -13.47 -1.94
N SER A 144 -3.71 -13.31 -2.94
CA SER A 144 -4.43 -14.39 -3.63
C SER A 144 -4.14 -14.39 -5.11
#